data_AF-A0A2X3L423-F1
#
_entry.id   AF-A0A2X3L423-F1
#
_cell.length_a   1.000
_cell.length_b   1.000
_cell.length_c   1.000
_cell.angle_alpha   90.00
_cell.angle_beta   90.00
_cell.angle_gamma   90.00
#
_symmetry.space_group_name_H-M   'P 1'
#
loop_
_entity.id
_entity.type
_entity.pdbx_description
1 polymer ?
#
loop_
_entity_poly.entity_id
_entity_poly.type
_entity_poly.pdbx_seq_one_letter_code
_entity_poly.pdbx_strand_id
1 'polypeptide(L)'
;MTDSLNTTGTLSVGIVYNGETHRDFTLHLPTVGDEIDASESGVPDAGFGVALMATCLDALGTLPKEAITYDLLRDMDSDDYRQLTAARDALKKKRADANGDSATSGSPASGSDGTDTANQTSGLSTL
;
A
#
# COMPACT_ATOMS: atom_id res chain seq x y z
N MET A 1 -9.05 13.72 3.93
CA MET A 1 -7.72 13.40 3.37
C MET A 1 -7.88 12.07 2.67
N THR A 2 -7.91 12.06 1.34
CA THR A 2 -7.94 10.81 0.57
C THR A 2 -6.61 10.11 0.79
N ASP A 3 -6.62 9.01 1.52
CA ASP A 3 -5.49 8.07 1.58
C ASP A 3 -5.07 7.78 0.14
N SER A 4 -3.81 8.06 -0.19
CA SER A 4 -3.31 7.90 -1.56
C SER A 4 -3.42 6.43 -1.95
N LEU A 5 -4.28 6.12 -2.92
CA LEU A 5 -4.53 4.76 -3.43
C LEU A 5 -3.38 4.20 -4.26
N ASN A 6 -2.25 4.91 -4.31
CA ASN A 6 -1.10 4.62 -5.13
C ASN A 6 0.22 4.64 -4.36
N THR A 7 1.24 4.06 -4.98
CA THR A 7 2.63 4.09 -4.54
C THR A 7 3.54 4.38 -5.72
N THR A 8 4.70 4.97 -5.43
CA THR A 8 5.71 5.29 -6.44
C THR A 8 7.02 4.58 -6.11
N GLY A 9 7.84 4.36 -7.12
CA GLY A 9 9.17 3.80 -6.97
C GLY A 9 9.99 3.93 -8.25
N THR A 10 11.18 3.35 -8.24
CA THR A 10 12.10 3.37 -9.37
C THR A 10 12.64 1.96 -9.58
N LEU A 11 12.45 1.42 -10.79
CA LEU A 11 12.98 0.13 -11.20
C LEU A 11 14.51 0.12 -11.25
N SER A 12 15.13 -1.05 -11.10
CA SER A 12 16.58 -1.19 -11.10
C SER A 12 17.18 -1.07 -12.50
N VAL A 13 16.58 -1.73 -13.49
CA VAL A 13 17.04 -1.69 -14.89
C VAL A 13 16.16 -0.76 -15.73
N GLY A 14 14.84 -0.90 -15.63
CA GLY A 14 13.85 -0.19 -16.43
C GLY A 14 13.56 -0.88 -17.76
N ILE A 15 12.63 -0.29 -18.51
CA ILE A 15 12.26 -0.73 -19.86
C ILE A 15 12.74 0.28 -20.87
N VAL A 16 13.32 -0.19 -21.98
CA VAL A 16 13.65 0.66 -23.11
C VAL A 16 12.43 0.79 -24.02
N TYR A 17 11.96 2.02 -24.21
CA TYR A 17 10.88 2.35 -25.14
C TYR A 17 11.28 3.58 -25.94
N ASN A 18 11.18 3.52 -27.28
CA ASN A 18 11.64 4.60 -28.18
C ASN A 18 13.07 5.10 -27.94
N GLY A 19 13.96 4.24 -27.45
CA GLY A 19 15.36 4.58 -27.17
C GLY A 19 15.61 5.30 -25.84
N GLU A 20 14.58 5.49 -25.02
CA GLU A 20 14.68 6.01 -23.66
C GLU A 20 14.43 4.88 -22.64
N THR A 21 15.15 4.92 -21.52
CA THR A 21 14.98 3.96 -20.42
C THR A 21 14.06 4.53 -19.36
N HIS A 22 12.91 3.87 -19.15
CA HIS A 22 11.90 4.30 -18.19
C HIS A 22 11.94 3.43 -16.94
N ARG A 23 12.07 4.09 -15.78
CA ARG A 23 12.33 3.42 -14.50
C ARG A 23 11.37 3.86 -13.40
N ASP A 24 11.04 5.13 -13.35
CA ASP A 24 10.13 5.65 -12.33
C ASP A 24 8.72 5.15 -12.60
N PHE A 25 8.02 4.63 -11.59
CA PHE A 25 6.67 4.11 -11.76
C PHE A 25 5.73 4.66 -10.71
N THR A 26 4.45 4.67 -11.05
CA THR A 26 3.33 4.87 -10.12
C THR A 26 2.34 3.75 -10.35
N LEU A 27 1.88 3.09 -9.28
CA LEU A 27 0.85 2.05 -9.37
C LEU A 27 -0.19 2.19 -8.28
N HIS A 28 -1.41 1.73 -8.56
CA HIS A 28 -2.49 1.58 -7.59
C HIS A 28 -2.70 0.13 -7.15
N LEU A 29 -3.50 -0.05 -6.09
CA LEU A 29 -3.95 -1.40 -5.71
C LEU A 29 -4.97 -1.92 -6.72
N PRO A 30 -4.86 -3.20 -7.13
CA PRO A 30 -5.83 -3.80 -8.04
C PRO A 30 -7.23 -3.74 -7.45
N THR A 31 -8.17 -3.32 -8.29
CA THR A 31 -9.61 -3.37 -8.08
C THR A 31 -10.19 -4.55 -8.86
N VAL A 32 -11.45 -4.90 -8.56
CA VAL A 32 -12.19 -5.89 -9.35
C VAL A 32 -12.33 -5.44 -10.81
N GLY A 33 -12.40 -4.13 -11.08
CA GLY A 33 -12.39 -3.59 -12.44
C GLY A 33 -11.09 -3.92 -13.17
N ASP A 34 -9.94 -3.73 -12.51
CA ASP A 34 -8.64 -4.05 -13.11
C ASP A 34 -8.51 -5.56 -13.40
N GLU A 35 -9.06 -6.42 -12.53
CA GLU A 35 -9.09 -7.87 -12.73
C GLU A 35 -9.95 -8.27 -13.93
N ILE A 36 -11.11 -7.64 -14.11
CA ILE A 36 -11.98 -7.85 -15.28
C ILE A 36 -11.26 -7.39 -16.55
N ASP A 37 -10.72 -6.17 -16.56
CA ASP A 37 -10.01 -5.61 -17.71
C ASP A 37 -8.81 -6.50 -18.11
N ALA A 38 -8.07 -7.02 -17.13
CA ALA A 38 -6.99 -7.97 -17.38
C ALA A 38 -7.50 -9.30 -17.95
N SER A 39 -8.62 -9.81 -17.44
CA SER A 39 -9.24 -11.06 -17.93
C SER A 39 -9.80 -10.92 -19.34
N GLU A 40 -10.28 -9.73 -19.72
CA GLU A 40 -10.88 -9.44 -21.03
C GLU A 40 -9.83 -9.01 -22.08
N SER A 41 -8.58 -8.80 -21.66
CA SER A 41 -7.47 -8.38 -22.54
C SER A 41 -7.08 -9.37 -23.64
N GLY A 42 -7.56 -10.62 -23.57
CA GLY A 42 -7.20 -11.69 -24.50
C GLY A 42 -5.83 -12.32 -24.22
N VAL A 43 -5.16 -11.94 -23.12
CA VAL A 43 -3.91 -12.55 -22.66
C VAL A 43 -4.18 -13.96 -22.12
N PRO A 44 -3.30 -14.96 -22.36
CA PRO A 44 -3.44 -16.29 -21.78
C PRO A 44 -3.43 -16.27 -20.24
N ASP A 45 -4.10 -17.22 -19.59
CA ASP A 45 -4.18 -17.30 -18.12
C ASP A 45 -2.82 -17.22 -17.41
N ALA A 46 -1.78 -17.84 -17.99
CA ALA A 46 -0.42 -17.79 -17.44
C ALA A 46 0.19 -16.37 -17.42
N GLY A 47 -0.31 -15.47 -18.27
CA GLY A 47 0.06 -14.06 -18.35
C GLY A 47 -0.85 -13.11 -17.57
N PHE A 48 -1.92 -13.62 -16.94
CA PHE A 48 -2.92 -12.79 -16.26
C PHE A 48 -2.30 -11.83 -15.22
N GLY A 49 -1.34 -12.30 -14.41
CA GLY A 49 -0.67 -11.46 -13.42
C GLY A 49 0.11 -10.30 -14.03
N VAL A 50 0.65 -10.48 -15.23
CA VAL A 50 1.37 -9.43 -15.97
C VAL A 50 0.37 -8.45 -16.58
N ALA A 51 -0.72 -8.95 -17.17
CA ALA A 51 -1.80 -8.10 -17.68
C ALA A 51 -2.42 -7.24 -16.57
N LEU A 52 -2.71 -7.83 -15.42
CA LEU A 52 -3.23 -7.11 -14.25
C LEU A 52 -2.24 -6.04 -13.77
N MET A 53 -0.95 -6.34 -13.73
CA MET A 53 0.07 -5.35 -13.37
C MET A 53 0.10 -4.18 -14.37
N ALA A 54 -0.07 -4.44 -15.66
CA ALA A 54 -0.13 -3.38 -16.67
C ALA A 54 -1.34 -2.45 -16.44
N THR A 55 -2.51 -3.01 -16.13
CA THR A 55 -3.70 -2.22 -15.78
C THR A 55 -3.46 -1.35 -14.54
N CYS A 56 -2.80 -1.91 -13.52
CA CYS A 56 -2.47 -1.23 -12.26
C CYS A 56 -1.36 -0.17 -12.34
N LEU A 57 -0.58 -0.08 -13.42
CA LEU A 57 0.48 0.91 -13.56
C LEU A 57 -0.07 2.23 -14.09
N ASP A 58 -0.29 3.21 -13.23
CA ASP A 58 -0.70 4.56 -13.60
C ASP A 58 0.33 5.27 -14.49
N ALA A 59 1.62 5.05 -14.23
CA ALA A 59 2.72 5.63 -15.00
C ALA A 59 3.97 4.73 -14.96
N LEU A 60 4.74 4.75 -16.06
CA LEU A 60 6.08 4.20 -16.14
C LEU A 60 6.95 5.18 -16.95
N GLY A 61 7.75 5.97 -16.25
CA GLY A 61 8.50 7.10 -16.81
C GLY A 61 7.56 8.07 -17.51
N THR A 62 7.84 8.30 -18.79
CA THR A 62 7.09 9.19 -19.67
C THR A 62 6.26 8.42 -20.70
N LEU A 63 6.08 7.10 -20.52
CA LEU A 63 5.26 6.31 -21.43
C LEU A 63 3.82 6.81 -21.46
N PRO A 64 3.18 6.86 -22.64
CA PRO A 64 1.73 6.99 -22.71
C PRO A 64 1.08 5.76 -22.09
N LYS A 65 -0.06 5.94 -21.41
CA LYS A 65 -0.75 4.87 -20.68
C LYS A 65 -1.08 3.68 -21.60
N GLU A 66 -1.41 3.95 -22.85
CA GLU A 66 -1.75 2.94 -23.86
C GLU A 66 -0.55 2.07 -24.27
N ALA A 67 0.69 2.52 -24.02
CA ALA A 67 1.90 1.73 -24.26
C ALA A 67 2.22 0.78 -23.10
N ILE A 68 1.68 1.02 -21.91
CA ILE A 68 1.87 0.16 -20.73
C ILE A 68 0.97 -1.07 -20.88
N THR A 69 1.50 -2.10 -21.55
CA THR A 69 0.73 -3.29 -21.96
C THR A 69 1.37 -4.57 -21.43
N TYR A 70 0.63 -5.67 -21.49
CA TYR A 70 1.16 -7.01 -21.22
C TYR A 70 2.43 -7.30 -22.04
N ASP A 71 2.43 -6.97 -23.34
CA ASP A 71 3.56 -7.23 -24.23
C ASP A 71 4.80 -6.41 -23.84
N LEU A 72 4.62 -5.18 -23.35
CA LEU A 72 5.72 -4.39 -22.82
C LEU A 72 6.27 -4.99 -21.52
N LEU A 73 5.37 -5.36 -20.60
CA LEU A 73 5.77 -5.82 -19.26
C LEU A 73 6.38 -7.23 -19.28
N ARG A 74 5.97 -8.12 -20.20
CA ARG A 74 6.55 -9.48 -20.28
C ARG A 74 8.01 -9.48 -20.72
N ASP A 75 8.46 -8.41 -21.37
CA ASP A 75 9.83 -8.23 -21.83
C ASP A 75 10.71 -7.52 -20.76
N MET A 76 10.15 -7.21 -19.59
CA MET A 76 10.89 -6.67 -18.46
C MET A 76 11.89 -7.66 -17.89
N ASP A 77 12.95 -7.11 -17.29
CA ASP A 77 13.79 -7.89 -16.39
C ASP A 77 12.96 -8.47 -15.21
N SER A 78 13.25 -9.71 -14.85
CA SER A 78 12.52 -10.44 -13.82
C SER A 78 12.62 -9.79 -12.43
N ASP A 79 13.73 -9.14 -12.09
CA ASP A 79 13.89 -8.45 -10.82
C ASP A 79 13.11 -7.14 -10.78
N ASP A 80 12.91 -6.48 -11.92
CA ASP A 80 12.05 -5.30 -12.01
C ASP A 80 10.57 -5.68 -11.87
N TYR A 81 10.12 -6.77 -12.49
CA TYR A 81 8.75 -7.26 -12.26
C TYR A 81 8.53 -7.67 -10.78
N ARG A 82 9.56 -8.26 -10.14
CA ARG A 82 9.55 -8.56 -8.71
C ARG A 82 9.45 -7.29 -7.85
N GLN A 83 10.11 -6.20 -8.23
CA GLN A 83 10.00 -4.90 -7.56
C GLN A 83 8.58 -4.33 -7.64
N LEU A 84 7.94 -4.36 -8.82
CA LEU A 84 6.55 -3.92 -8.98
C LEU A 84 5.60 -4.71 -8.08
N THR A 85 5.77 -6.04 -8.05
CA THR A 85 4.96 -6.93 -7.20
C THR A 85 5.16 -6.60 -5.72
N ALA A 86 6.40 -6.40 -5.29
CA ALA A 86 6.72 -6.03 -3.91
C ALA A 86 6.14 -4.66 -3.52
N ALA A 87 6.19 -3.67 -4.41
CA ALA A 87 5.63 -2.35 -4.18
C ALA A 87 4.10 -2.41 -4.00
N ARG A 88 3.40 -3.19 -4.84
CA ARG A 88 1.96 -3.44 -4.71
C ARG A 88 1.61 -4.12 -3.38
N ASP A 89 2.37 -5.14 -2.99
CA ASP A 89 2.12 -5.88 -1.74
C ASP A 89 2.39 -5.00 -0.51
N ALA A 90 3.43 -4.15 -0.56
CA ALA A 90 3.71 -3.17 0.47
C ALA A 90 2.59 -2.12 0.60
N LEU A 91 2.06 -1.63 -0.53
CA LEU A 91 0.92 -0.72 -0.56
C LEU A 91 -0.32 -1.37 0.07
N LYS A 92 -0.56 -2.67 -0.21
CA LYS A 92 -1.68 -3.43 0.37
C LYS A 92 -1.55 -3.53 1.88
N LYS A 93 -0.35 -3.85 2.38
CA LYS A 93 -0.05 -3.93 3.81
C LYS A 93 -0.25 -2.56 4.49
N LYS A 94 0.31 -1.49 3.92
CA LYS A 94 0.16 -0.12 4.45
C LYS A 94 -1.31 0.27 4.60
N ARG A 95 -2.15 -0.05 3.62
CA ARG A 95 -3.59 0.23 3.66
C ARG A 95 -4.31 -0.59 4.73
N ALA A 96 -3.97 -1.87 4.87
CA ALA A 96 -4.55 -2.72 5.91
C ALA A 96 -4.21 -2.21 7.32
N ASP A 97 -2.95 -1.80 7.53
CA ASP A 97 -2.47 -1.26 8.80
C ASP A 97 -3.15 0.08 9.14
N ALA A 98 -3.25 1.00 8.18
CA ALA A 98 -3.94 2.28 8.35
C ALA A 98 -5.43 2.13 8.73
N ASN A 99 -6.09 1.06 8.26
CA ASN A 99 -7.48 0.77 8.59
C ASN A 99 -7.63 0.08 9.97
N GLY A 100 -6.57 -0.49 10.53
CA GLY A 100 -6.55 -1.15 11.84
C GLY A 100 -6.41 -0.18 13.02
N ASP A 101 -5.68 0.93 12.82
CA ASP A 101 -5.43 1.93 13.88
C ASP A 101 -6.67 2.79 14.22
N SER A 102 -7.73 2.73 13.42
CA SER A 102 -8.96 3.49 13.68
C SER A 102 -9.90 2.85 14.72
N ALA A 103 -9.54 1.72 15.34
CA ALA A 103 -10.38 0.98 16.28
C ALA A 103 -9.96 1.09 17.77
N THR A 104 -9.20 2.11 18.18
CA THR A 104 -8.90 2.36 19.60
C THR A 104 -9.22 3.79 20.04
N SER A 105 -10.49 4.05 20.33
CA SER A 105 -10.88 5.15 21.20
C SER A 105 -12.21 4.80 21.86
N GLY A 106 -12.15 3.90 22.84
CA GLY A 106 -13.30 3.48 23.60
C GLY A 106 -12.91 3.00 25.00
N SER A 107 -12.88 3.95 25.94
CA SER A 107 -13.13 3.81 27.39
C SER A 107 -11.95 3.50 28.34
N PRO A 108 -12.02 3.92 29.62
CA PRO A 108 -13.16 4.53 30.32
C PRO A 108 -12.94 5.97 30.83
N ALA A 109 -14.07 6.67 31.01
CA ALA A 109 -14.11 7.95 31.70
C ALA A 109 -13.75 7.78 33.19
N SER A 110 -12.73 8.55 33.57
CA SER A 110 -12.39 9.12 34.88
C SER A 110 -13.35 8.79 36.05
N GLY A 111 -12.89 7.94 36.97
CA GLY A 111 -13.38 7.91 38.34
C GLY A 111 -12.46 8.76 39.22
N SER A 112 -12.89 9.97 39.56
CA SER A 112 -12.36 10.72 40.68
C SER A 112 -13.55 11.26 41.44
N ASP A 113 -13.82 10.67 42.61
CA ASP A 113 -14.47 11.35 43.72
C ASP A 113 -14.16 10.59 45.00
N GLY A 114 -13.61 11.33 45.96
CA GLY A 114 -13.17 10.80 47.25
C GLY A 114 -12.58 11.90 48.11
N THR A 115 -13.31 12.99 48.31
CA THR A 115 -13.09 13.89 49.44
C THR A 115 -13.87 13.33 50.63
N ASP A 116 -13.19 13.07 51.76
CA ASP A 116 -13.65 13.58 53.05
C ASP A 116 -12.65 13.37 54.20
N THR A 117 -12.22 14.52 54.74
CA THR A 117 -12.25 14.92 56.16
C THR A 117 -11.38 14.18 57.20
N ALA A 118 -10.55 14.98 57.89
CA ALA A 118 -9.62 14.62 58.96
C ALA A 118 -10.30 14.31 60.31
N ASN A 119 -9.68 13.44 61.12
CA ASN A 119 -9.74 13.54 62.58
C ASN A 119 -8.45 13.02 63.25
N GLN A 120 -8.04 13.73 64.30
CA GLN A 120 -6.85 13.55 65.14
C GLN A 120 -6.95 12.28 66.01
N THR A 121 -5.83 11.62 66.33
CA THR A 121 -5.25 11.59 67.70
C THR A 121 -4.07 10.60 67.83
N SER A 122 -2.98 11.12 68.39
CA SER A 122 -2.01 10.54 69.34
C SER A 122 -1.79 9.02 69.43
N GLY A 123 -0.52 8.60 69.35
CA GLY A 123 -0.04 7.36 69.99
C GLY A 123 1.30 6.84 69.47
N LEU A 124 2.34 6.94 70.32
CA LEU A 124 3.50 6.04 70.58
C LEU A 124 3.96 5.04 69.50
N SER A 125 5.22 4.64 69.36
CA SER A 125 6.53 4.93 69.94
C SER A 125 7.52 4.03 69.17
N THR A 126 8.78 4.45 69.10
CA THR A 126 9.96 3.77 68.57
C THR A 126 10.11 2.31 69.01
N LEU A 127 10.40 1.40 68.07
CA LEU A 127 11.63 0.60 67.91
C LEU A 127 11.41 -0.56 66.95
#